data_AF-A0A7X1AV73-F1
#
_entry.id   AF-A0A7X1AV73-F1
#
_cell.length_a   1.000
_cell.length_b   1.000
_cell.length_c   1.000
_cell.angle_alpha   90.00
_cell.angle_beta   90.00
_cell.angle_gamma   90.00
#
_symmetry.space_group_name_H-M   'P 1'
#
loop_
_entity.id
_entity.type
_entity.pdbx_description
1 polymer ?
#
loop_
_entity_poly.entity_id
_entity_poly.type
_entity_poly.pdbx_seq_one_letter_code
_entity_poly.pdbx_strand_id
1 'polypeptide(L)'
;MRTGITATLMVVGSLILSAGMLWLLPGEHELSASESVVVDIAEIRSAEAEGIPILWVDVRPRADYEIQHWDGAIHFSEEDWLAGLDRLMDHWEEGQWWILYCEAGNCNTSIRLALRLREELGFSSIYALEGGWPILRDQSGS
;
A
#
# COMPACT_ATOMS: atom_id res chain seq x y z
N MET A 1 78.71 -22.43 12.60
CA MET A 1 77.39 -21.99 13.11
C MET A 1 76.82 -21.02 12.09
N ARG A 2 75.78 -21.42 11.35
CA ARG A 2 75.13 -20.62 10.28
C ARG A 2 73.91 -19.93 10.89
N THR A 3 73.88 -18.60 10.91
CA THR A 3 72.65 -17.82 11.13
C THR A 3 72.15 -17.32 9.78
N GLY A 4 71.05 -17.90 9.32
CA GLY A 4 70.33 -17.49 8.12
C GLY A 4 68.96 -16.92 8.49
N ILE A 5 68.73 -15.67 8.09
CA ILE A 5 67.58 -15.11 7.37
C ILE A 5 66.19 -15.68 7.74
N THR A 6 65.25 -14.84 8.17
CA THR A 6 64.02 -14.48 7.41
C THR A 6 63.13 -13.50 8.16
N ALA A 7 62.69 -12.46 7.44
CA ALA A 7 61.68 -11.49 7.83
C ALA A 7 60.28 -12.13 7.93
N THR A 8 59.45 -11.68 8.87
CA THR A 8 58.01 -12.00 8.94
C THR A 8 57.33 -10.86 9.71
N LEU A 9 56.83 -9.85 9.00
CA LEU A 9 55.45 -9.71 8.48
C LEU A 9 54.53 -8.98 9.48
N MET A 10 54.14 -7.78 9.05
CA MET A 10 52.94 -7.01 9.40
C MET A 10 51.87 -7.79 10.18
N VAL A 11 51.57 -7.34 11.41
CA VAL A 11 50.27 -7.59 12.06
C VAL A 11 49.51 -6.27 12.12
N VAL A 12 49.01 -5.84 10.96
CA VAL A 12 47.90 -4.88 10.85
C VAL A 12 46.85 -5.57 10.00
N GLY A 13 46.03 -6.41 10.62
CA GLY A 13 45.07 -7.24 9.90
C GLY A 13 44.01 -7.85 10.82
N SER A 14 43.37 -7.03 11.67
CA SER A 14 42.33 -7.53 12.60
C SER A 14 41.13 -6.61 12.79
N LEU A 15 40.84 -5.68 11.87
CA LEU A 15 39.65 -4.80 12.00
C LEU A 15 38.87 -4.59 10.69
N ILE A 16 38.81 -5.60 9.81
CA ILE A 16 37.97 -5.52 8.58
C ILE A 16 37.18 -6.81 8.34
N LEU A 17 36.80 -7.53 9.41
CA LEU A 17 35.89 -8.70 9.30
C LEU A 17 34.52 -8.46 9.95
N SER A 18 34.19 -7.21 10.30
CA SER A 18 32.87 -6.85 10.83
C SER A 18 32.03 -6.04 9.82
N ALA A 19 32.61 -5.56 8.72
CA ALA A 19 31.89 -4.76 7.73
C ALA A 19 31.30 -5.61 6.58
N GLY A 20 31.83 -6.81 6.35
CA GLY A 20 31.34 -7.70 5.28
C GLY A 20 30.08 -8.49 5.63
N MET A 21 29.72 -8.58 6.92
CA MET A 21 28.55 -9.35 7.36
C MET A 21 27.22 -8.61 7.16
N LEU A 22 27.26 -7.28 7.02
CA LEU A 22 26.05 -6.47 6.86
C LEU A 22 25.50 -6.46 5.42
N TRP A 23 26.25 -7.00 4.45
CA TRP A 23 25.85 -7.06 3.03
C TRP A 23 25.19 -8.37 2.62
N LEU A 24 25.07 -9.34 3.55
CA LEU A 24 24.48 -10.67 3.27
C LEU A 24 23.01 -10.80 3.71
N LEU A 25 22.35 -9.71 4.07
CA LEU A 25 20.89 -9.70 4.22
C LEU A 25 20.26 -9.40 2.86
N PRO A 26 19.69 -10.39 2.15
CA PRO A 26 18.76 -10.09 1.09
C PRO A 26 17.47 -9.52 1.72
N GLY A 27 17.03 -8.37 1.20
CA GLY A 27 15.62 -8.00 1.19
C GLY A 27 15.08 -7.21 2.39
N GLU A 28 15.54 -5.97 2.58
CA GLU A 28 14.69 -4.92 3.15
C GLU A 28 13.73 -4.39 2.06
N HIS A 29 12.87 -5.27 1.53
CA HIS A 29 11.77 -4.91 0.63
C HIS A 29 10.41 -5.24 1.25
N GLU A 30 10.34 -5.19 2.58
CA GLU A 30 9.16 -5.50 3.33
C GLU A 30 9.08 -4.38 4.38
N LEU A 31 8.17 -3.42 4.20
CA LEU A 31 7.80 -2.27 5.08
C LEU A 31 7.69 -0.90 4.36
N SER A 32 7.75 -0.79 3.03
CA SER A 32 7.39 0.49 2.37
C SER A 32 5.87 0.65 2.13
N ALA A 33 5.13 -0.45 1.95
CA ALA A 33 3.69 -0.42 1.67
C ALA A 33 2.82 -0.01 2.88
N SER A 34 3.41 0.09 4.08
CA SER A 34 2.69 0.42 5.31
C SER A 34 2.58 1.92 5.58
N GLU A 35 3.44 2.77 5.01
CA GLU A 35 3.48 4.18 5.40
C GLU A 35 2.54 5.05 4.57
N SER A 36 2.44 4.81 3.27
CA SER A 36 1.52 5.59 2.43
C SER A 36 0.07 5.07 2.54
N VAL A 37 -0.86 6.01 2.68
CA VAL A 37 -2.29 5.74 2.52
C VAL A 37 -2.76 6.01 1.08
N VAL A 38 -1.97 6.74 0.29
CA VAL A 38 -2.29 7.06 -1.11
C VAL A 38 -1.55 6.10 -2.03
N VAL A 39 -2.25 5.54 -3.02
CA VAL A 39 -1.71 4.67 -4.06
C VAL A 39 -2.16 5.14 -5.43
N ASP A 40 -1.31 5.00 -6.43
CA ASP A 40 -1.67 5.28 -7.82
C ASP A 40 -2.31 4.06 -8.51
N ILE A 41 -2.90 4.27 -9.69
CA ILE A 41 -3.58 3.21 -10.41
C ILE A 41 -2.64 2.10 -10.89
N ALA A 42 -1.37 2.40 -11.20
CA ALA A 42 -0.40 1.41 -11.66
C ALA A 42 0.01 0.46 -10.53
N GLU A 43 0.12 0.97 -9.30
CA GLU A 43 0.34 0.16 -8.09
C GLU A 43 -0.82 -0.80 -7.84
N ILE A 44 -2.08 -0.31 -7.93
CA ILE A 44 -3.28 -1.16 -7.80
C ILE A 44 -3.30 -2.25 -8.88
N ARG A 45 -2.96 -1.92 -10.13
CA ARG A 45 -2.88 -2.91 -11.23
C ARG A 45 -1.80 -3.95 -10.98
N SER A 46 -0.69 -3.57 -10.38
CA SER A 46 0.38 -4.50 -10.02
C SER A 46 -0.10 -5.47 -8.94
N ALA A 47 -0.79 -4.97 -7.91
CA ALA A 47 -1.40 -5.80 -6.87
C ALA A 47 -2.43 -6.79 -7.45
N GLU A 48 -3.31 -6.34 -8.35
CA GLU A 48 -4.25 -7.23 -9.06
C GLU A 48 -3.53 -8.31 -9.89
N ALA A 49 -2.43 -7.95 -10.58
CA ALA A 49 -1.64 -8.89 -11.37
C ALA A 49 -0.92 -9.95 -10.49
N GLU A 50 -0.63 -9.60 -9.24
CA GLU A 50 -0.10 -10.50 -8.22
C GLU A 50 -1.20 -11.36 -7.56
N GLY A 51 -2.47 -11.15 -7.92
CA GLY A 51 -3.62 -11.90 -7.43
C GLY A 51 -4.18 -11.36 -6.12
N ILE A 52 -3.85 -10.14 -5.73
CA ILE A 52 -4.42 -9.46 -4.56
C ILE A 52 -5.85 -9.04 -4.90
N PRO A 53 -6.88 -9.48 -4.15
CA PRO A 53 -8.26 -9.09 -4.41
C PRO A 53 -8.48 -7.63 -4.02
N ILE A 54 -9.26 -6.91 -4.83
CA ILE A 54 -9.55 -5.48 -4.62
C ILE A 54 -11.03 -5.28 -4.29
N LEU A 55 -11.30 -4.56 -3.21
CA LEU A 55 -12.61 -4.00 -2.89
C LEU A 55 -12.62 -2.52 -3.25
N TRP A 56 -13.40 -2.15 -4.25
CA TRP A 56 -13.59 -0.76 -4.65
C TRP A 56 -14.62 -0.07 -3.74
N VAL A 57 -14.27 1.11 -3.22
CA VAL A 57 -15.12 1.86 -2.30
C VAL A 57 -15.31 3.28 -2.81
N ASP A 58 -16.55 3.62 -3.18
CA ASP A 58 -16.91 4.97 -3.63
C ASP A 58 -17.30 5.82 -2.42
N VAL A 59 -16.57 6.92 -2.19
CA VAL A 59 -16.85 7.87 -1.11
C VAL A 59 -17.38 9.22 -1.60
N ARG A 60 -17.81 9.30 -2.86
CA ARG A 60 -18.50 10.46 -3.42
C ARG A 60 -19.94 10.55 -2.88
N PRO A 61 -20.62 11.69 -3.05
CA PRO A 61 -22.05 11.78 -2.75
C PRO A 61 -22.86 10.66 -3.41
N ARG A 62 -23.89 10.19 -2.71
CA ARG A 62 -24.78 9.11 -3.19
C ARG A 62 -25.30 9.34 -4.61
N ALA A 63 -25.67 10.58 -4.92
CA ALA A 63 -26.18 10.95 -6.24
C ALA A 63 -25.16 10.68 -7.36
N ASP A 64 -23.87 10.93 -7.12
CA ASP A 64 -22.81 10.69 -8.12
C ASP A 64 -22.56 9.19 -8.31
N TYR A 65 -22.57 8.43 -7.21
CA TYR A 65 -22.50 6.96 -7.24
C TYR A 65 -23.66 6.36 -8.05
N GLU A 66 -24.90 6.79 -7.80
CA GLU A 66 -26.08 6.28 -8.51
C GLU A 66 -26.08 6.61 -10.01
N ILE A 67 -25.47 7.73 -10.41
CA ILE A 67 -25.32 8.09 -11.82
C ILE A 67 -24.32 7.16 -12.51
N GLN A 68 -23.13 7.01 -11.93
CA GLN A 68 -22.07 6.15 -12.45
C GLN A 68 -21.02 5.90 -11.38
N HIS A 69 -20.59 4.66 -11.23
CA HIS A 69 -19.52 4.24 -10.33
C HIS A 69 -18.73 3.09 -10.96
N TRP A 70 -17.63 2.68 -10.32
CA TRP A 70 -16.87 1.53 -10.77
C TRP A 70 -17.67 0.25 -10.53
N ASP A 71 -17.67 -0.68 -11.48
CA ASP A 71 -18.43 -1.92 -11.37
C ASP A 71 -18.00 -2.72 -10.13
N GLY A 72 -18.98 -3.09 -9.30
CA GLY A 72 -18.74 -3.78 -8.04
C GLY A 72 -18.30 -2.89 -6.87
N ALA A 73 -18.25 -1.57 -7.04
CA ALA A 73 -17.90 -0.66 -5.95
C ALA A 73 -19.02 -0.54 -4.90
N ILE A 74 -18.63 -0.47 -3.63
CA ILE A 74 -19.54 -0.24 -2.50
C ILE A 74 -19.52 1.25 -2.14
N HIS A 75 -20.70 1.87 -2.08
CA HIS A 75 -20.82 3.24 -1.59
C HIS A 75 -20.67 3.34 -0.07
N PHE A 76 -19.75 4.19 0.37
CA PHE A 76 -19.45 4.46 1.78
C PHE A 76 -19.42 5.97 2.06
N SER A 77 -20.20 6.42 3.05
CA SER A 77 -20.26 7.82 3.47
C SER A 77 -20.07 7.91 4.98
N GLU A 78 -19.46 9.00 5.43
CA GLU A 78 -19.29 9.30 6.85
C GLU A 78 -20.64 9.47 7.59
N GLU A 79 -21.68 9.93 6.88
CA GLU A 79 -23.03 10.13 7.44
C GLU A 79 -23.67 8.81 7.89
N ASP A 80 -23.35 7.71 7.21
CA ASP A 80 -23.91 6.37 7.45
C ASP A 80 -22.84 5.40 7.98
N TRP A 81 -21.88 5.89 8.77
CA TRP A 81 -20.66 5.15 9.15
C TRP A 81 -20.88 3.69 9.54
N LEU A 82 -21.74 3.42 10.54
CA LEU A 82 -21.95 2.05 11.05
C LEU A 82 -22.56 1.14 9.98
N ALA A 83 -23.65 1.57 9.34
CA ALA A 83 -24.30 0.80 8.30
C ALA A 83 -23.42 0.63 7.05
N GLY A 84 -22.57 1.61 6.75
CA GLY A 84 -21.57 1.53 5.70
C GLY A 84 -20.48 0.54 6.02
N LEU A 85 -20.00 0.53 7.27
CA LEU A 85 -18.95 -0.37 7.72
C LEU A 85 -19.44 -1.81 7.70
N ASP A 86 -20.66 -2.08 8.18
CA ASP A 86 -21.27 -3.41 8.09
C ASP A 86 -21.28 -3.93 6.64
N ARG A 87 -21.68 -3.09 5.67
CA ARG A 87 -21.66 -3.47 4.24
C ARG A 87 -20.27 -3.76 3.71
N LEU A 88 -19.25 -2.99 4.12
CA LEU A 88 -17.87 -3.24 3.72
C LEU A 88 -17.37 -4.57 4.30
N MET A 89 -17.68 -4.83 5.57
CA MET A 89 -17.30 -6.06 6.26
C MET A 89 -17.98 -7.30 5.69
N ASP A 90 -19.22 -7.19 5.20
CA ASP A 90 -19.91 -8.29 4.50
C ASP A 90 -19.20 -8.75 3.22
N HIS A 91 -18.35 -7.90 2.64
CA HIS A 91 -17.59 -8.17 1.41
C HIS A 91 -16.09 -8.34 1.66
N TRP A 92 -15.67 -8.29 2.92
CA TRP A 92 -14.26 -8.34 3.29
C TRP A 92 -13.70 -9.76 3.22
N GLU A 93 -12.54 -9.89 2.62
CA GLU A 93 -11.73 -11.11 2.63
C GLU A 93 -10.32 -10.82 3.17
N GLU A 94 -9.70 -11.81 3.80
CA GLU A 94 -8.32 -11.68 4.30
C GLU A 94 -7.34 -11.40 3.14
N GLY A 95 -6.45 -10.43 3.31
CA GLY A 95 -5.49 -10.02 2.28
C GLY A 95 -6.07 -9.12 1.19
N GLN A 96 -7.36 -8.78 1.24
CA GLN A 96 -8.00 -7.87 0.29
C GLN A 96 -7.57 -6.43 0.52
N TRP A 97 -7.32 -5.71 -0.58
CA TRP A 97 -7.06 -4.27 -0.54
C TRP A 97 -8.37 -3.50 -0.70
N TRP A 98 -8.62 -2.56 0.20
CA TRP A 98 -9.73 -1.62 0.08
C TRP A 98 -9.23 -0.36 -0.61
N ILE A 99 -9.78 -0.05 -1.77
CA ILE A 99 -9.38 1.12 -2.55
C ILE A 99 -10.52 2.13 -2.54
N LEU A 100 -10.36 3.17 -1.71
CA LEU A 100 -11.29 4.28 -1.60
C LEU A 100 -10.98 5.31 -2.68
N TYR A 101 -12.00 5.68 -3.45
CA TYR A 101 -11.88 6.79 -4.39
C TYR A 101 -12.98 7.82 -4.12
N CYS A 102 -12.61 9.09 -4.26
CA CYS A 102 -13.57 10.19 -4.27
C CYS A 102 -13.53 10.89 -5.63
N GLU A 103 -14.07 12.09 -5.73
CA GLU A 103 -13.91 12.90 -6.95
C GLU A 103 -12.43 13.32 -7.14
N ALA A 104 -12.03 13.72 -8.35
CA ALA A 104 -10.67 14.24 -8.56
C ALA A 104 -10.40 15.57 -7.85
N GLY A 105 -9.13 15.97 -7.86
CA GLY A 105 -8.68 17.30 -7.46
C GLY A 105 -8.39 17.38 -5.96
N ASN A 106 -8.87 18.44 -5.31
CA ASN A 106 -8.56 18.72 -3.91
C ASN A 106 -9.45 17.94 -2.91
N CYS A 107 -10.06 16.85 -3.37
CA CYS A 107 -10.91 15.98 -2.56
C CYS A 107 -10.04 15.07 -1.69
N ASN A 108 -10.01 15.35 -0.39
CA ASN A 108 -9.26 14.55 0.58
C ASN A 108 -10.16 13.56 1.35
N THR A 109 -11.40 13.35 0.90
CA THR A 109 -12.38 12.50 1.60
C THR A 109 -11.93 11.04 1.62
N SER A 110 -11.44 10.50 0.49
CA SER A 110 -10.90 9.14 0.42
C SER A 110 -9.73 8.93 1.38
N ILE A 111 -8.79 9.89 1.45
CA ILE A 111 -7.65 9.85 2.36
C ILE A 111 -8.09 9.84 3.82
N ARG A 112 -8.97 10.77 4.21
CA ARG A 112 -9.45 10.87 5.61
C ARG A 112 -10.19 9.59 6.03
N LEU A 113 -11.08 9.08 5.19
CA LEU A 113 -11.85 7.88 5.50
C LEU A 113 -10.95 6.63 5.52
N ALA A 114 -9.97 6.53 4.61
CA ALA A 114 -8.99 5.43 4.63
C ALA A 114 -8.19 5.40 5.93
N LEU A 115 -7.68 6.56 6.38
CA LEU A 115 -6.97 6.67 7.66
C LEU A 115 -7.84 6.27 8.85
N ARG A 116 -9.08 6.77 8.90
CA ARG A 116 -10.02 6.43 9.96
C ARG A 116 -10.38 4.94 9.96
N LEU A 117 -10.61 4.35 8.80
CA LEU A 117 -10.87 2.91 8.68
C LEU A 117 -9.66 2.08 9.14
N ARG A 118 -8.42 2.48 8.80
CA ARG A 118 -7.20 1.83 9.31
C ARG A 118 -7.12 1.89 10.83
N GLU A 119 -7.44 3.04 11.43
CA GLU A 119 -7.44 3.23 12.88
C GLU A 119 -8.48 2.35 13.58
N GLU A 120 -9.70 2.28 13.04
CA GLU A 120 -10.82 1.56 13.65
C GLU A 120 -10.73 0.04 13.45
N LEU A 121 -10.21 -0.42 12.30
CA LEU A 121 -10.15 -1.85 11.94
C LEU A 121 -8.81 -2.51 12.23
N GLY A 122 -7.74 -1.71 12.35
CA GLY A 122 -6.41 -2.20 12.72
C GLY A 122 -5.63 -2.92 11.62
N PHE A 123 -6.09 -2.92 10.36
CA PHE A 123 -5.31 -3.42 9.23
C PHE A 123 -4.91 -2.29 8.26
N SER A 124 -3.73 -2.44 7.64
CA SER A 124 -3.10 -1.40 6.81
C SER A 124 -3.50 -1.43 5.33
N SER A 125 -4.14 -2.50 4.86
CA SER A 125 -4.54 -2.72 3.45
C SER A 125 -5.76 -1.90 3.01
N ILE A 126 -5.83 -0.63 3.42
CA ILE A 126 -6.89 0.31 3.06
C ILE A 126 -6.22 1.55 2.49
N TYR A 127 -6.50 1.88 1.23
CA TYR A 127 -5.79 2.93 0.50
C TYR A 127 -6.77 3.90 -0.15
N ALA A 128 -6.28 5.10 -0.44
CA ALA A 128 -6.96 6.11 -1.22
C ALA A 128 -6.35 6.18 -2.63
N LEU A 129 -7.19 6.09 -3.66
CA LEU A 129 -6.76 6.22 -5.05
C LEU A 129 -6.33 7.65 -5.36
N GLU A 130 -5.10 7.82 -5.84
CA GLU A 130 -4.62 9.09 -6.39
C GLU A 130 -5.42 9.49 -7.63
N GLY A 131 -5.85 10.75 -7.68
CA GLY A 131 -6.61 11.31 -8.81
C GLY A 131 -8.09 10.91 -8.87
N GLY A 132 -8.55 9.97 -8.04
CA GLY A 132 -9.97 9.68 -7.81
C GLY A 132 -10.73 9.15 -9.03
N TRP A 133 -12.03 9.41 -9.08
CA TRP A 133 -12.98 8.86 -10.06
C TRP A 133 -12.59 9.07 -11.53
N PRO A 134 -12.10 10.24 -11.98
CA PRO A 134 -11.69 10.43 -13.37
C PRO A 134 -10.58 9.48 -13.83
N ILE A 135 -9.56 9.25 -13.00
CA ILE A 135 -8.48 8.28 -13.32
C ILE A 135 -9.06 6.88 -13.46
N LEU A 136 -9.94 6.50 -12.52
CA LEU A 136 -10.55 5.17 -12.49
C LEU A 136 -11.48 4.94 -13.69
N ARG A 137 -12.34 5.91 -14.00
CA ARG A 137 -13.27 5.86 -15.13
C ARG A 137 -12.53 5.68 -16.45
N ASP A 138 -11.40 6.36 -16.65
CA ASP A 138 -10.63 6.25 -17.88
C ASP A 138 -10.04 4.83 -18.09
N GLN A 139 -9.91 4.04 -17.01
CA GLN A 139 -9.50 2.62 -17.10
C GLN A 139 -10.60 1.69 -17.62
N SER A 140 -11.88 2.06 -17.48
CA SER A 140 -13.00 1.20 -17.88
C SER A 140 -13.15 1.04 -19.40
N GLY A 141 -12.42 1.84 -20.18
CA GLY A 141 -12.43 1.83 -21.65
C GLY A 141 -11.18 1.24 -22.32
N SER A 142 -10.30 0.56 -21.57
CA SER A 142 -9.07 -0.06 -22.09
C SER A 142 -9.18 -1.58 -22.24
#